data_AF-A0A1I1NAL7-F1
#
_entry.id   AF-A0A1I1NAL7-F1
#
_cell.length_a   1.000
_cell.length_b   1.000
_cell.length_c   1.000
_cell.angle_alpha   90.00
_cell.angle_beta   90.00
_cell.angle_gamma   90.00
#
_symmetry.space_group_name_H-M   'P 1'
#
loop_
_entity.id
_entity.type
_entity.pdbx_description
1 polymer ?
#
loop_
_entity_poly.entity_id
_entity_poly.type
_entity_poly.pdbx_seq_one_letter_code
_entity_poly.pdbx_strand_id
1 'polypeptide(L)'
;MGFRVLLVLVASLFWAELSHSSALEDATYLEPEEDANGELTLYTFWSVTCPICHQMKKDMAEVEGIDWRMIPVGFSDEGWQWAVEAVGLDAAGDNLRLARELEIRGTPTSFIQDGDTLYRIRGGRPASFWEELPDRFEQMQSGAQ
;
A
#
# COMPACT_ATOMS: atom_id res chain seq x y z
N MET A 1 6.12 -16.07 51.94
CA MET A 1 6.84 -16.80 50.87
C MET A 1 5.77 -17.25 49.88
N GLY A 2 5.53 -16.69 48.71
CA GLY A 2 6.37 -15.99 47.74
C GLY A 2 5.95 -16.53 46.36
N PHE A 3 4.77 -16.15 45.86
CA PHE A 3 4.27 -16.57 44.55
C PHE A 3 5.05 -15.84 43.45
N ARG A 4 5.87 -16.59 42.71
CA ARG A 4 6.60 -16.11 41.54
C ARG A 4 5.73 -16.25 40.29
N VAL A 5 5.51 -15.11 39.64
CA VAL A 5 5.54 -14.86 38.19
C VAL A 5 4.96 -15.95 37.29
N LEU A 6 3.77 -15.68 36.75
CA LEU A 6 3.36 -16.16 35.43
C LEU A 6 2.87 -14.95 34.62
N LEU A 7 3.83 -14.22 34.03
CA LEU A 7 3.55 -13.21 33.02
C LEU A 7 4.44 -13.55 31.83
N VAL A 8 3.93 -14.46 30.99
CA VAL A 8 4.67 -14.99 29.85
C VAL A 8 3.73 -14.95 28.65
N LEU A 9 4.17 -14.22 27.62
CA LEU A 9 3.78 -14.28 26.20
C LEU A 9 2.42 -13.68 25.79
N VAL A 10 2.34 -12.34 25.67
CA VAL A 10 1.45 -11.69 24.67
C VAL A 10 2.15 -10.50 23.96
N ALA A 11 3.49 -10.42 24.02
CA ALA A 11 4.21 -9.25 23.51
C ALA A 11 4.86 -9.47 22.13
N SER A 12 4.76 -10.65 21.52
CA SER A 12 5.56 -10.96 20.31
C SER A 12 4.78 -10.90 19.00
N LEU A 13 3.44 -10.85 19.04
CA LEU A 13 2.61 -10.73 17.84
C LEU A 13 2.24 -9.27 17.54
N PHE A 14 2.18 -8.42 18.57
CA PHE A 14 1.78 -7.02 18.43
C PHE A 14 2.81 -6.14 17.71
N TRP A 15 4.11 -6.47 17.77
CA TRP A 15 5.16 -5.62 17.19
C TRP A 15 5.37 -5.83 15.69
N ALA A 16 5.01 -6.99 15.15
CA ALA A 16 5.18 -7.27 13.73
C ALA A 16 4.04 -6.67 12.88
N GLU A 17 2.85 -6.46 13.44
CA GLU A 17 1.74 -5.84 12.70
C GLU A 17 1.83 -4.31 12.70
N LEU A 18 2.23 -3.70 13.83
CA LEU A 18 2.46 -2.26 13.95
C LEU A 18 3.60 -1.72 13.07
N SER A 19 4.60 -2.54 12.73
CA SER A 19 5.75 -2.06 11.94
C SER A 19 5.43 -1.83 10.46
N HIS A 20 4.38 -2.46 9.93
CA HIS A 20 4.07 -2.41 8.50
C HIS A 20 3.12 -1.26 8.14
N SER A 21 2.29 -0.80 9.07
CA SER A 21 1.35 0.31 8.85
C SER A 21 2.12 1.62 8.65
N SER A 22 2.98 1.99 9.60
CA SER A 22 3.81 3.21 9.47
C SER A 22 4.76 3.16 8.28
N ALA A 23 5.21 1.98 7.87
CA ALA A 23 6.16 1.83 6.76
C ALA A 23 5.55 2.19 5.40
N LEU A 24 4.23 2.12 5.22
CA LEU A 24 3.57 2.59 3.99
C LEU A 24 3.48 4.11 3.96
N GLU A 25 3.22 4.74 5.10
CA GLU A 25 3.19 6.21 5.24
C GLU A 25 4.55 6.83 4.94
N ASP A 26 5.63 6.14 5.33
CA ASP A 26 7.02 6.56 5.11
C ASP A 26 7.56 6.19 3.71
N ALA A 27 6.81 5.43 2.90
CA ALA A 27 7.26 5.00 1.58
C ALA A 27 7.41 6.20 0.63
N THR A 28 8.40 6.16 -0.25
CA THR A 28 8.53 7.20 -1.29
C THR A 28 7.61 6.86 -2.45
N TYR A 29 6.63 7.73 -2.69
CA TYR A 29 5.65 7.60 -3.77
C TYR A 29 5.81 8.72 -4.81
N LEU A 30 5.27 8.47 -6.00
CA LEU A 30 5.03 9.51 -6.99
C LEU A 30 3.80 10.28 -6.55
N GLU A 31 3.95 11.59 -6.37
CA GLU A 31 2.82 12.48 -6.12
C GLU A 31 1.88 12.44 -7.33
N PRO A 32 0.56 12.33 -7.12
CA PRO A 32 -0.39 12.52 -8.21
C PRO A 32 -0.23 13.96 -8.77
N GLU A 33 -0.47 14.12 -10.08
CA GLU A 33 -0.26 15.40 -10.76
C GLU A 33 -1.27 16.50 -10.34
N GLU A 34 -2.32 16.15 -9.59
CA GLU A 34 -3.32 17.07 -9.05
C GLU A 34 -3.57 16.80 -7.56
N ASP A 35 -3.97 17.85 -6.83
CA ASP A 35 -4.18 17.90 -5.38
C ASP A 35 -5.20 16.83 -4.91
N ALA A 36 -4.75 15.60 -4.74
CA ALA A 36 -5.55 14.48 -4.28
C ALA A 36 -5.87 14.66 -2.79
N ASN A 37 -7.00 15.31 -2.52
CA ASN A 37 -7.50 15.59 -1.18
C ASN A 37 -8.54 14.56 -0.75
N GLY A 38 -8.23 13.27 -0.98
CA GLY A 38 -9.11 12.15 -0.68
C GLY A 38 -9.07 11.77 0.80
N GLU A 39 -10.23 11.41 1.36
CA GLU A 39 -10.35 10.92 2.75
C GLU A 39 -9.76 9.50 2.89
N LEU A 40 -9.69 8.74 1.79
CA LEU A 40 -9.14 7.40 1.72
C LEU A 40 -7.77 7.40 1.06
N THR A 41 -6.70 7.05 1.79
CA THR A 41 -5.38 6.86 1.20
C THR A 41 -5.21 5.45 0.65
N LEU A 42 -4.84 5.34 -0.64
CA LEU A 42 -4.55 4.09 -1.32
C LEU A 42 -3.07 4.05 -1.72
N TYR A 43 -2.30 3.16 -1.12
CA TYR A 43 -0.90 2.92 -1.50
C TYR A 43 -0.83 1.82 -2.54
N THR A 44 -0.16 2.04 -3.67
CA THR A 44 -0.04 1.03 -4.74
C THR A 44 1.40 0.83 -5.15
N PHE A 45 1.90 -0.39 -4.96
CA PHE A 45 3.16 -0.83 -5.56
C PHE A 45 2.99 -0.96 -7.07
N TRP A 46 3.70 -0.12 -7.82
CA TRP A 46 3.49 0.13 -9.24
C TRP A 46 4.80 0.03 -10.02
N SER A 47 4.73 -0.44 -11.27
CA SER A 47 5.89 -0.56 -12.17
C SER A 47 5.52 -0.14 -13.60
N VAL A 48 6.45 0.50 -14.31
CA VAL A 48 6.28 0.86 -15.73
C VAL A 48 6.21 -0.38 -16.63
N THR A 49 6.79 -1.50 -16.22
CA THR A 49 6.80 -2.73 -17.02
C THR A 49 5.52 -3.55 -16.86
N CYS A 50 4.52 -3.02 -16.16
CA CYS A 50 3.29 -3.73 -15.80
C CYS A 50 2.11 -3.22 -16.64
N PRO A 51 1.61 -4.01 -17.62
CA PRO A 51 0.49 -3.60 -18.47
C PRO A 51 -0.78 -3.25 -17.69
N ILE A 52 -1.07 -4.02 -16.63
CA ILE A 52 -2.24 -3.82 -15.78
C ILE A 52 -2.12 -2.52 -14.98
N CYS A 53 -0.91 -2.12 -14.61
CA CYS A 53 -0.63 -0.89 -13.87
C CYS A 53 -0.92 0.35 -14.73
N HIS A 54 -0.71 0.27 -16.04
CA HIS A 54 -1.11 1.31 -16.99
C HIS A 54 -2.62 1.41 -17.15
N GLN A 55 -3.34 0.28 -17.13
CA GLN A 55 -4.80 0.29 -17.14
C GLN A 55 -5.35 0.90 -15.86
N MET A 56 -4.84 0.47 -14.70
CA MET A 56 -5.23 1.03 -13.40
C MET A 56 -4.98 2.54 -13.34
N LYS A 57 -3.87 3.04 -13.91
CA LYS A 57 -3.61 4.49 -13.97
C LYS A 57 -4.68 5.26 -14.74
N LYS A 58 -5.24 4.68 -15.80
CA LYS A 58 -6.35 5.29 -16.54
C LYS A 58 -7.64 5.26 -15.72
N ASP A 59 -7.93 4.11 -15.12
CA ASP A 59 -9.15 3.91 -14.33
C ASP A 59 -9.18 4.83 -13.10
N MET A 60 -8.03 5.02 -12.43
CA MET A 60 -7.91 5.87 -11.25
C MET A 60 -7.89 7.37 -11.54
N ALA A 61 -7.68 7.79 -12.79
CA ALA A 61 -7.60 9.21 -13.15
C ALA A 61 -8.94 9.95 -12.99
N GLU A 62 -10.05 9.22 -12.99
CA GLU A 62 -11.41 9.76 -12.86
C GLU A 62 -12.02 9.47 -11.47
N VAL A 63 -11.29 8.80 -10.58
CA VAL A 63 -11.79 8.38 -9.27
C VAL A 63 -11.59 9.49 -8.25
N GLU A 64 -12.69 9.99 -7.70
CA GLU A 64 -12.67 10.98 -6.63
C GLU A 64 -12.64 10.32 -5.23
N GLY A 65 -12.23 11.08 -4.22
CA GLY A 65 -12.26 10.62 -2.82
C GLY A 65 -11.11 9.70 -2.40
N ILE A 66 -10.18 9.39 -3.31
CA ILE A 66 -8.99 8.57 -3.03
C ILE A 66 -7.71 9.39 -3.20
N ASP A 67 -6.91 9.48 -2.14
CA ASP A 67 -5.51 9.90 -2.21
C ASP A 67 -4.66 8.72 -2.69
N TRP A 68 -4.40 8.67 -4.00
CA TRP A 68 -3.69 7.55 -4.61
C TRP A 68 -2.17 7.77 -4.65
N ARG A 69 -1.45 6.98 -3.85
CA ARG A 69 0.01 7.03 -3.71
C ARG A 69 0.67 5.88 -4.45
N MET A 70 1.29 6.18 -5.59
CA MET A 70 1.99 5.19 -6.40
C MET A 70 3.42 4.98 -5.88
N ILE A 71 3.72 3.82 -5.31
CA ILE A 71 5.06 3.44 -4.80
C ILE A 71 5.83 2.73 -5.92
N PRO A 72 6.88 3.34 -6.51
CA PRO A 72 7.67 2.73 -7.58
C PRO A 72 8.42 1.50 -7.10
N VAL A 73 8.26 0.39 -7.82
CA VAL A 73 9.04 -0.84 -7.60
C VAL A 73 9.42 -1.51 -8.91
N GLY A 74 10.57 -2.19 -8.89
CA GLY A 74 11.06 -2.99 -10.00
C GLY A 74 11.42 -4.41 -9.56
N PHE A 75 10.70 -5.40 -10.08
CA PHE A 75 11.02 -6.83 -9.89
C PHE A 75 11.84 -7.43 -11.05
N SER A 76 11.94 -6.70 -12.17
CA SER A 76 12.80 -7.00 -13.32
C SER A 76 13.89 -5.94 -13.44
N ASP A 77 14.94 -6.21 -14.22
CA ASP A 77 16.03 -5.24 -14.45
C ASP A 77 15.52 -3.92 -15.03
N GLU A 78 14.64 -3.99 -16.04
CA GLU A 78 14.01 -2.80 -16.65
C GLU A 78 13.13 -2.04 -15.65
N GLY A 79 12.30 -2.76 -14.88
CA GLY A 79 11.46 -2.13 -13.86
C GLY A 79 12.29 -1.49 -12.73
N TRP A 80 13.43 -2.10 -12.39
CA TRP A 80 14.34 -1.59 -11.38
C TRP A 80 15.03 -0.30 -11.85
N GLN A 81 15.53 -0.27 -13.08
CA GLN A 81 16.12 0.93 -13.67
C GLN A 81 15.12 2.09 -13.67
N TRP A 82 13.87 1.83 -14.08
CA TRP A 82 12.81 2.83 -14.04
C TRP A 82 12.51 3.32 -12.61
N ALA A 83 12.40 2.41 -11.62
CA ALA A 83 12.12 2.81 -10.24
C ALA A 83 13.25 3.70 -9.68
N VAL A 84 14.50 3.36 -9.95
CA VAL A 84 15.67 4.17 -9.55
C VAL A 84 15.66 5.53 -10.23
N GLU A 85 15.26 5.63 -11.50
CA GLU A 85 15.12 6.92 -12.19
C GLU A 85 14.00 7.76 -11.59
N ALA A 86 12.88 7.12 -11.22
CA ALA A 86 11.69 7.79 -10.73
C ALA A 86 11.86 8.39 -9.32
N VAL A 87 12.55 7.69 -8.41
CA VAL A 87 12.64 8.09 -6.98
C VAL A 87 14.06 8.12 -6.42
N GLY A 88 15.08 7.74 -7.21
CA GLY A 88 16.46 7.60 -6.74
C GLY A 88 16.77 6.21 -6.20
N LEU A 89 18.07 5.90 -6.09
CA LEU A 89 18.56 4.56 -5.75
C LEU A 89 18.13 4.08 -4.36
N ASP A 90 18.29 4.93 -3.35
CA ASP A 90 18.01 4.58 -1.95
C ASP A 90 16.50 4.35 -1.75
N ALA A 91 15.67 5.29 -2.22
CA ALA A 91 14.22 5.19 -2.16
C ALA A 91 13.67 3.98 -2.93
N ALA A 92 14.20 3.71 -4.14
CA ALA A 92 13.82 2.51 -4.88
C ALA A 92 14.19 1.22 -4.13
N GLY A 93 15.34 1.21 -3.45
CA GLY A 93 15.79 0.12 -2.59
C GLY A 93 14.87 -0.11 -1.39
N ASP A 94 14.48 0.97 -0.71
CA ASP A 94 13.55 0.90 0.42
C ASP A 94 12.16 0.46 0.00
N ASN A 95 11.64 0.99 -1.12
CA ASN A 95 10.36 0.54 -1.68
C ASN A 95 10.38 -0.95 -2.03
N LEU A 96 11.46 -1.44 -2.66
CA LEU A 96 11.60 -2.86 -3.00
C LEU A 96 11.76 -3.74 -1.75
N ARG A 97 12.46 -3.25 -0.73
CA ARG A 97 12.58 -3.93 0.57
C ARG A 97 11.22 -4.05 1.24
N LEU A 98 10.47 -2.96 1.34
CA LEU A 98 9.10 -2.95 1.88
C LEU A 98 8.19 -3.89 1.10
N ALA A 99 8.28 -3.90 -0.24
CA ALA A 99 7.52 -4.83 -1.06
C ALA A 99 7.81 -6.30 -0.70
N ARG A 100 9.06 -6.64 -0.39
CA ARG A 100 9.45 -8.00 0.02
C ARG A 100 8.98 -8.33 1.43
N GLU A 101 9.07 -7.40 2.37
CA GLU A 101 8.55 -7.53 3.74
C GLU A 101 7.03 -7.80 3.72
N LEU A 102 6.30 -7.10 2.85
CA LEU A 102 4.87 -7.30 2.60
C LEU A 102 4.56 -8.52 1.71
N GLU A 103 5.55 -9.32 1.33
CA GLU A 103 5.42 -10.50 0.46
C GLU A 103 4.73 -10.21 -0.89
N ILE A 104 4.98 -9.03 -1.46
CA ILE A 104 4.48 -8.63 -2.77
C ILE A 104 5.32 -9.33 -3.84
N ARG A 105 4.63 -10.07 -4.72
CA ARG A 105 5.25 -10.83 -5.81
C ARG A 105 4.97 -10.27 -7.19
N GLY A 106 4.24 -9.16 -7.28
CA GLY A 106 3.87 -8.54 -8.53
C GLY A 106 3.07 -7.27 -8.35
N THR A 107 3.00 -6.50 -9.44
CA THR A 107 2.28 -5.23 -9.53
C THR A 107 1.04 -5.36 -10.44
N PRO A 108 -0.02 -4.55 -10.24
CA PRO A 108 -0.19 -3.67 -9.10
C PRO A 108 -0.60 -4.47 -7.85
N THR A 109 -0.13 -4.04 -6.69
CA THR A 109 -0.65 -4.49 -5.39
C THR A 109 -0.93 -3.26 -4.56
N SER A 110 -2.16 -3.10 -4.11
CA SER A 110 -2.60 -1.92 -3.36
C SER A 110 -2.92 -2.25 -1.91
N PHE A 111 -2.81 -1.24 -1.05
CA PHE A 111 -3.12 -1.29 0.37
C PHE A 111 -3.93 -0.06 0.74
N ILE A 112 -4.94 -0.29 1.58
CA ILE A 112 -5.60 0.76 2.35
C ILE A 112 -5.16 0.57 3.79
N GLN A 113 -4.81 1.66 4.47
CA GLN A 113 -4.45 1.67 5.88
C GLN A 113 -5.58 2.30 6.70
N ASP A 114 -5.97 1.62 7.78
CA ASP A 114 -6.94 2.10 8.77
C ASP A 114 -6.42 1.87 10.18
N GLY A 115 -5.84 2.91 10.76
CA GLY A 115 -5.04 2.77 11.98
C GLY A 115 -3.96 1.69 11.79
N ASP A 116 -4.07 0.62 12.57
CA ASP A 116 -3.14 -0.52 12.55
C ASP A 116 -3.50 -1.61 11.52
N THR A 117 -4.62 -1.47 10.82
CA THR A 117 -5.13 -2.50 9.89
C THR A 117 -4.71 -2.18 8.46
N LEU A 118 -4.14 -3.17 7.78
CA LEU A 118 -3.79 -3.09 6.36
C LEU A 118 -4.69 -3.99 5.50
N TYR A 119 -5.49 -3.37 4.64
CA TYR A 119 -6.34 -4.08 3.68
C TYR A 119 -5.64 -4.22 2.34
N ARG A 120 -5.28 -5.45 1.96
CA ARG A 120 -4.57 -5.73 0.71
C ARG A 120 -5.52 -5.99 -0.46
N ILE A 121 -5.33 -5.27 -1.56
CA ILE A 121 -6.00 -5.47 -2.84
C ILE A 121 -4.96 -5.96 -3.86
N ARG A 122 -5.11 -7.21 -4.31
CA ARG A 122 -4.16 -7.82 -5.27
C ARG A 122 -4.61 -7.62 -6.71
N GLY A 123 -3.68 -7.19 -7.56
CA GLY A 123 -3.87 -7.12 -9.01
C GLY A 123 -4.77 -5.96 -9.45
N GLY A 124 -5.00 -5.90 -10.76
CA GLY A 124 -5.93 -4.94 -11.34
C GLY A 124 -7.38 -5.23 -10.96
N ARG A 125 -8.18 -4.17 -10.89
CA ARG A 125 -9.62 -4.19 -10.68
C ARG A 125 -10.30 -3.39 -11.78
N PRO A 126 -11.56 -3.69 -12.12
CA PRO A 126 -12.31 -2.86 -13.07
C PRO A 126 -12.52 -1.45 -12.51
N ALA A 127 -12.71 -0.44 -13.37
CA ALA A 127 -12.94 0.95 -12.96
C ALA A 127 -14.01 1.09 -11.87
N SER A 128 -15.15 0.42 -12.04
CA SER A 128 -16.26 0.45 -11.07
C SER A 128 -15.87 0.01 -9.65
N PHE A 129 -14.84 -0.85 -9.52
CA PHE A 129 -14.36 -1.23 -8.20
C PHE A 129 -13.72 -0.04 -7.46
N TRP A 130 -12.97 0.79 -8.17
CA TRP A 130 -12.26 1.94 -7.60
C TRP A 130 -13.23 3.07 -7.27
N GLU A 131 -14.22 3.31 -8.14
CA GLU A 131 -15.32 4.25 -7.91
C GLU A 131 -16.12 3.91 -6.65
N GLU A 132 -16.44 2.62 -6.45
CA GLU A 132 -17.20 2.15 -5.28
C GLU A 132 -16.33 1.96 -4.02
N LEU A 133 -15.00 2.09 -4.13
CA LEU A 133 -14.09 1.73 -3.04
C LEU A 133 -14.29 2.58 -1.77
N PRO A 134 -14.44 3.92 -1.85
CA PRO A 134 -14.70 4.75 -0.67
C PRO A 134 -15.98 4.33 0.06
N ASP A 135 -17.11 4.22 -0.64
CA ASP A 135 -18.40 3.82 -0.07
C ASP A 135 -18.35 2.43 0.57
N ARG A 136 -17.66 1.49 -0.09
CA ARG A 136 -17.49 0.13 0.44
C ARG A 136 -16.62 0.12 1.68
N PHE A 137 -15.63 0.99 1.75
CA PHE A 137 -14.75 1.10 2.90
C PHE A 137 -15.47 1.66 4.12
N GLU A 138 -16.25 2.74 3.94
CA GLU A 138 -17.09 3.32 4.99
C GLU A 138 -18.12 2.31 5.53
N GLN A 139 -18.72 1.50 4.65
CA GLN A 139 -19.65 0.43 5.06
C GLN A 139 -18.96 -0.66 5.89
N MET A 140 -17.71 -1.02 5.57
CA MET A 140 -16.95 -1.97 6.39
C MET A 140 -16.64 -1.43 7.78
N GLN A 141 -16.32 -0.14 7.89
CA GLN A 141 -16.03 0.51 9.17
C GLN A 141 -17.30 0.67 10.03
N SER A 142 -18.44 1.02 9.43
CA SER A 142 -19.70 1.23 10.15
C SER A 142 -20.38 -0.06 10.63
N GLY A 143 -20.18 -1.18 9.93
CA GLY A 143 -20.73 -2.49 10.32
C GLY A 143 -20.00 -3.22 11.45
N ALA A 144 -18.92 -2.64 11.98
CA ALA A 144 -18.08 -3.22 13.04
C ALA A 144 -18.47 -2.80 14.47
N GLN A 145 -19.58 -2.08 14.64
CA GLN A 145 -20.09 -1.59 15.94
C GLN A 145 -21.17 -2.48 16.56
#